data_AF-A0A2D6LRT2-F1
#
_entry.id   AF-A0A2D6LRT2-F1
#
_cell.length_a   1.000
_cell.length_b   1.000
_cell.length_c   1.000
_cell.angle_alpha   90.00
_cell.angle_beta   90.00
_cell.angle_gamma   90.00
#
_symmetry.space_group_name_H-M   'P 1'
#
loop_
_entity.id
_entity.type
_entity.pdbx_description
1 polymer ?
#
loop_
_entity_poly.entity_id
_entity_poly.type
_entity_poly.pdbx_seq_one_letter_code
_entity_poly.pdbx_strand_id
1 'polypeptide(L)' 'MVCAIGCASLIEKNLNQTPGIKKAKVDFETKKATLIFDAEVLSTNEVTQVVLNTGKAYTVKDFQLLD' A
#
# COMPACT_ATOMS: atom_id res chain seq x y z
N MET A 1 -17.88 7.55 13.60
CA MET A 1 -17.42 6.21 13.17
C MET A 1 -17.05 6.30 11.69
N VAL A 2 -15.85 6.80 11.34
CA VAL A 2 -15.46 7.03 9.92
C VAL A 2 -13.93 7.04 9.68
N CYS A 3 -13.10 7.09 10.72
CA CYS A 3 -11.65 7.23 10.55
C CYS A 3 -10.97 6.03 9.87
N ALA A 4 -11.46 4.80 10.06
CA ALA A 4 -10.82 3.62 9.47
C ALA A 4 -11.07 3.47 7.96
N ILE A 5 -12.29 3.78 7.48
CA ILE A 5 -12.70 3.63 6.07
C ILE A 5 -12.32 4.86 5.23
N GLY A 6 -12.08 6.01 5.86
CA GLY A 6 -11.49 7.17 5.16
C GLY A 6 -9.98 7.02 4.94
N CYS A 7 -9.22 6.66 6.00
CA CYS A 7 -7.77 6.46 5.91
C CYS A 7 -7.42 5.39 4.90
N ALA A 8 -8.25 4.37 4.88
CA ALA A 8 -8.27 3.29 3.93
C ALA A 8 -8.08 3.62 2.44
N SER A 9 -9.12 4.18 1.83
CA SER A 9 -9.11 4.53 0.41
C SER A 9 -8.10 5.63 0.14
N LEU A 10 -7.80 6.48 1.13
CA LEU A 10 -6.72 7.46 1.04
C LEU A 10 -5.35 6.79 0.93
N ILE A 11 -5.10 5.73 1.69
CA ILE A 11 -3.84 4.97 1.64
C ILE A 11 -3.69 4.30 0.28
N GLU A 12 -4.74 3.60 -0.17
CA GLU A 12 -4.75 2.96 -1.50
C GLU A 12 -4.49 3.96 -2.62
N LYS A 13 -5.09 5.15 -2.54
CA LYS A 13 -4.92 6.21 -3.53
C LYS A 13 -3.50 6.78 -3.54
N ASN A 14 -2.92 7.09 -2.38
CA ASN A 14 -1.54 7.56 -2.28
C ASN A 14 -0.54 6.51 -2.79
N LEU A 15 -0.77 5.23 -2.48
CA LEU A 15 0.07 4.14 -2.98
C LEU A 15 -0.03 4.01 -4.50
N ASN A 16 -1.23 4.06 -5.09
CA ASN A 16 -1.39 4.06 -6.55
C ASN A 16 -0.80 5.31 -7.23
N GLN A 17 -0.63 6.42 -6.52
CA GLN A 17 0.05 7.63 -7.04
C GLN A 17 1.58 7.53 -6.96
N THR A 18 2.12 6.52 -6.27
CA THR A 18 3.55 6.35 -6.12
C THR A 18 4.14 5.77 -7.41
N PRO A 19 5.16 6.42 -8.02
CA PRO A 19 5.80 5.91 -9.22
C PRO A 19 6.44 4.54 -8.94
N GLY A 20 6.19 3.57 -9.83
CA GLY A 20 6.63 2.19 -9.66
C GLY A 20 5.59 1.26 -9.02
N ILE A 21 4.53 1.80 -8.42
CA ILE A 21 3.36 1.01 -8.00
C ILE A 21 2.39 0.90 -9.17
N LYS A 22 2.20 -0.32 -9.69
CA LYS A 22 1.24 -0.64 -10.75
C LYS A 22 -0.18 -0.74 -10.22
N LYS A 23 -0.33 -1.29 -9.01
CA LYS A 23 -1.63 -1.48 -8.37
C LYS A 23 -1.47 -1.59 -6.86
N ALA A 24 -2.12 -0.71 -6.12
CA ALA A 24 -2.28 -0.88 -4.68
C ALA A 24 -3.73 -1.24 -4.37
N LYS A 25 -3.91 -2.22 -3.49
CA LYS A 25 -5.20 -2.58 -2.91
C LYS A 25 -5.06 -2.68 -1.40
N VAL A 26 -5.96 -2.05 -0.65
CA VAL A 26 -5.91 -2.10 0.82
C VAL A 26 -7.23 -2.63 1.35
N ASP A 27 -7.12 -3.62 2.23
CA ASP A 27 -8.20 -4.47 2.69
C ASP A 27 -8.43 -4.21 4.18
N PHE A 28 -9.47 -3.42 4.50
CA PHE A 28 -9.71 -2.89 5.84
C PHE A 28 -10.26 -3.92 6.82
N GLU A 29 -11.07 -4.84 6.31
CA GLU A 29 -11.62 -5.93 7.09
C GLU A 29 -10.51 -6.82 7.65
N THR A 30 -9.51 -7.14 6.82
CA THR A 30 -8.39 -8.00 7.21
C THR A 30 -7.15 -7.23 7.68
N LYS A 31 -7.17 -5.89 7.58
CA LYS A 31 -6.03 -4.99 7.83
C LYS A 31 -4.78 -5.38 7.01
N LYS A 32 -4.99 -5.85 5.79
CA LYS A 32 -3.92 -6.25 4.86
C LYS A 32 -3.84 -5.27 3.70
N ALA A 33 -2.64 -4.97 3.25
CA ALA A 33 -2.40 -4.24 2.00
C ALA A 33 -1.73 -5.18 1.00
N THR A 34 -2.26 -5.24 -0.21
CA THR A 34 -1.69 -5.95 -1.35
C THR A 34 -1.18 -4.92 -2.34
N LEU A 35 0.12 -4.97 -2.60
CA LEU A 35 0.80 -4.01 -3.46
C LEU A 35 1.47 -4.75 -4.60
N ILE A 36 1.18 -4.28 -5.81
CA ILE A 36 1.79 -4.66 -7.06
C ILE A 36 2.68 -3.50 -7.48
N PHE A 37 3.97 -3.73 -7.39
CA PHE A 37 4.99 -2.78 -7.79
C PHE A 37 6.05 -3.50 -8.60
N ASP A 38 6.76 -2.71 -9.39
CA ASP A 38 7.80 -3.17 -10.29
C ASP A 38 9.14 -3.09 -9.57
N ALA A 39 9.81 -4.23 -9.32
CA ALA A 39 11.06 -4.26 -8.58
C ALA A 39 12.22 -3.54 -9.29
N GLU A 40 12.10 -3.33 -10.61
CA GLU A 40 13.06 -2.55 -11.39
C GLU A 40 12.93 -1.04 -11.13
N VAL A 41 11.74 -0.59 -10.73
CA VAL A 41 11.43 0.84 -10.53
C VAL A 41 11.35 1.19 -9.04
N LEU A 42 10.87 0.28 -8.21
CA LEU A 42 10.60 0.51 -6.79
C LEU A 42 10.98 -0.72 -5.96
N SER A 43 11.83 -0.55 -4.96
CA SER A 43 12.22 -1.66 -4.09
C SER A 43 11.22 -1.90 -2.97
N THR A 44 11.17 -3.12 -2.44
CA THR A 44 10.30 -3.50 -1.31
C THR A 44 10.47 -2.58 -0.09
N ASN A 45 11.67 -2.05 0.13
CA ASN A 45 11.96 -1.12 1.22
C ASN A 45 11.26 0.24 1.03
N GLU A 46 11.28 0.78 -0.20
CA GLU A 46 10.58 2.02 -0.58
C GLU A 46 9.07 1.84 -0.43
N VAL A 47 8.53 0.72 -0.93
CA VAL A 47 7.09 0.39 -0.80
C VAL A 47 6.69 0.35 0.67
N THR A 48 7.50 -0.29 1.51
CA THR A 48 7.27 -0.38 2.96
C THR A 48 7.28 1.00 3.61
N GLN A 49 8.22 1.87 3.24
CA GLN A 49 8.28 3.25 3.72
C GLN A 49 7.04 4.05 3.31
N VAL A 50 6.61 3.96 2.05
CA VAL A 50 5.41 4.65 1.57
C VAL A 50 4.18 4.19 2.35
N VAL A 51 3.98 2.89 2.57
CA VAL A 51 2.83 2.39 3.36
C VAL A 51 2.90 2.88 4.80
N LEU A 52 4.06 2.81 5.44
CA LEU A 52 4.26 3.29 6.82
C LEU A 52 3.96 4.78 6.95
N ASN A 53 4.36 5.57 5.96
CA ASN A 53 4.15 7.01 5.93
C ASN A 53 2.68 7.36 5.67
N THR A 54 1.98 6.52 4.91
CA THR A 54 0.58 6.74 4.55
C THR A 54 -0.38 6.25 5.65
N GLY A 55 0.02 5.28 6.47
CA GLY A 55 -0.81 4.81 7.59
C GLY A 55 -0.06 3.95 8.61
N LYS A 56 0.32 4.55 9.74
CA LYS A 56 0.95 3.85 10.90
C LYS A 56 0.11 2.70 11.49
N ALA A 57 -1.18 2.62 11.15
CA ALA A 57 -2.12 1.62 11.66
C ALA A 57 -2.19 0.33 10.80
N TYR A 58 -1.53 0.29 9.64
CA TYR A 58 -1.58 -0.85 8.72
C TYR A 58 -0.24 -1.58 8.67
N THR A 59 -0.31 -2.90 8.63
CA THR A 59 0.86 -3.77 8.52
C THR A 59 0.89 -4.36 7.12
N VAL A 60 1.96 -4.13 6.37
CA VAL A 60 2.14 -4.80 5.08
C VAL A 60 2.45 -6.26 5.35
N LYS A 61 1.55 -7.15 4.94
CA LYS A 61 1.73 -8.60 5.08
C LYS A 61 1.95 -9.31 3.75
N ASP A 62 1.59 -8.67 2.63
CA ASP A 62 1.59 -9.31 1.32
C ASP A 62 2.12 -8.34 0.27
N PHE A 63 3.29 -8.69 -0.28
CA PHE A 63 3.88 -8.00 -1.42
C PHE A 63 3.72 -8.93 -2.63
N GLN A 64 3.02 -8.49 -3.66
CA GLN A 64 2.97 -9.22 -4.93
C GLN A 64 3.88 -8.50 -5.91
N LEU A 65 5.03 -9.09 -6.18
CA LEU A 65 5.87 -8.68 -7.29
C LEU A 65 5.18 -9.11 -8.58
N LEU A 66 5.08 -8.19 -9.53
CA LEU A 66 4.74 -8.55 -10.90
C LEU A 66 6.07 -8.91 -11.57
N ASP A 67 6.41 -10.20 -11.59
CA ASP A 67 7.46 -10.73 -12.47
C ASP A 67 6.99 -10.72 -13.94
#